data_AF-A0A290X047-F1
#
_entry.id   AF-A0A290X047-F1
#
_cell.length_a   1.000
_cell.length_b   1.000
_cell.length_c   1.000
_cell.angle_alpha   90.00
_cell.angle_beta   90.00
_cell.angle_gamma   90.00
#
_symmetry.space_group_name_H-M   'P 1'
#
loop_
_entity.id
_entity.type
_entity.pdbx_description
1 polymer ?
#
loop_
_entity_poly.entity_id
_entity_poly.type
_entity_poly.pdbx_seq_one_letter_code
_entity_poly.pdbx_strand_id
1 'polypeptide(L)'
;MFLTPELAKGYQRIVGNDEDAVIDLILSAAERAALVYLNRQVFADIAAMDAAIVAGTAGEFPMVIEDDIKLGMLKIFGDMYENREDSVLAVSVARLPLSSKELLRPHRIGNGV
;
A
#
# COMPACT_ATOMS: atom_id res chain seq x y z
N MET A 1 -2.21 9.84 -4.05
CA MET A 1 -2.98 8.61 -3.82
C MET A 1 -2.80 7.74 -5.05
N PHE A 2 -2.42 6.49 -4.87
CA PHE A 2 -2.12 5.54 -5.96
C PHE A 2 -3.30 4.64 -6.30
N LEU A 3 -4.18 4.43 -5.33
CA LEU A 3 -5.37 3.60 -5.43
C LEU A 3 -6.62 4.46 -5.33
N THR A 4 -7.72 3.99 -5.93
CA THR A 4 -9.02 4.65 -5.77
C THR A 4 -9.89 3.92 -4.75
N PRO A 5 -10.80 4.63 -4.06
CA PRO A 5 -11.74 4.01 -3.13
C PRO A 5 -12.62 2.95 -3.80
N GLU A 6 -12.98 3.14 -5.07
CA GLU A 6 -13.78 2.19 -5.85
C GLU A 6 -13.02 0.88 -6.09
N LEU A 7 -11.70 0.96 -6.37
CA LEU A 7 -10.86 -0.22 -6.51
C LEU A 7 -10.74 -0.98 -5.18
N ALA A 8 -10.58 -0.26 -4.07
CA ALA A 8 -10.52 -0.85 -2.74
C ALA A 8 -11.86 -1.52 -2.34
N LYS A 9 -13.00 -0.87 -2.61
CA LYS A 9 -14.34 -1.47 -2.46
C LYS A 9 -14.50 -2.74 -3.29
N GLY A 10 -14.09 -2.69 -4.56
CA GLY A 10 -14.11 -3.85 -5.45
C GLY A 10 -13.27 -5.01 -4.93
N TYR A 11 -12.09 -4.72 -4.40
CA TYR A 11 -11.20 -5.72 -3.79
C TYR A 11 -11.84 -6.40 -2.57
N GLN A 12 -12.52 -5.62 -1.70
CA GLN A 12 -13.23 -6.15 -0.52
C GLN A 12 -14.67 -6.60 -0.76
N ARG A 13 -15.15 -6.55 -2.01
CA ARG A 13 -16.54 -6.89 -2.38
C ARG A 13 -17.58 -6.07 -1.61
N ILE A 14 -17.24 -4.83 -1.25
CA ILE A 14 -18.13 -3.90 -0.56
C ILE A 14 -19.14 -3.36 -1.57
N VAL A 15 -20.41 -3.33 -1.18
CA VAL A 15 -21.51 -2.76 -1.98
C VAL A 15 -22.12 -1.61 -1.19
N GLY A 16 -22.27 -0.45 -1.82
CA GLY A 16 -22.78 0.76 -1.18
C GLY A 16 -21.67 1.74 -0.78
N ASN A 17 -22.07 2.80 -0.07
CA ASN A 17 -21.20 3.95 0.22
C ASN A 17 -21.19 4.35 1.71
N ASP A 18 -21.75 3.52 2.60
CA ASP A 18 -21.92 3.85 4.02
C ASP A 18 -20.58 3.99 4.77
N GLU A 19 -19.52 3.34 4.27
CA GLU A 19 -18.19 3.30 4.90
C GLU A 19 -17.13 4.10 4.13
N ASP A 20 -17.51 4.99 3.19
CA ASP A 20 -16.56 5.68 2.29
C ASP A 20 -15.48 6.45 3.05
N ALA A 21 -15.86 7.19 4.10
CA ALA A 21 -14.91 7.91 4.93
C ALA A 21 -13.92 6.99 5.66
N VAL A 22 -14.35 5.79 6.04
CA VAL A 22 -13.50 4.79 6.69
C VAL A 22 -12.57 4.14 5.67
N ILE A 23 -13.10 3.81 4.49
CA ILE A 23 -12.35 3.24 3.37
C ILE A 23 -11.23 4.21 2.95
N ASP A 24 -11.53 5.49 2.79
CA ASP A 24 -10.55 6.52 2.42
C ASP A 24 -9.41 6.63 3.45
N LEU A 25 -9.77 6.60 4.74
CA LEU A 25 -8.79 6.66 5.83
C LEU A 25 -7.86 5.44 5.82
N ILE A 26 -8.42 4.23 5.75
CA ILE A 26 -7.63 2.99 5.76
C ILE A 26 -6.79 2.88 4.49
N LEU A 27 -7.33 3.26 3.34
CA LEU A 27 -6.62 3.24 2.08
C LEU A 27 -5.41 4.20 2.10
N SER A 28 -5.60 5.40 2.63
CA SER A 28 -4.51 6.36 2.85
C SER A 28 -3.43 5.81 3.81
N ALA A 29 -3.85 5.12 4.87
CA ALA A 29 -2.92 4.48 5.81
C ALA A 29 -2.15 3.31 5.17
N ALA A 30 -2.82 2.49 4.36
CA ALA A 30 -2.22 1.37 3.66
C ALA A 30 -1.18 1.82 2.61
N GLU A 31 -1.49 2.87 1.84
CA GLU A 31 -0.51 3.49 0.94
C GLU A 31 0.72 3.98 1.71
N ARG A 32 0.50 4.73 2.79
CA ARG A 32 1.60 5.25 3.61
C ARG A 32 2.44 4.12 4.21
N ALA A 33 1.83 3.04 4.69
CA ALA A 33 2.53 1.89 5.24
C ALA A 33 3.42 1.20 4.20
N ALA A 34 2.92 1.04 2.97
CA ALA A 34 3.71 0.49 1.87
C ALA A 34 4.89 1.40 1.52
N LEU A 35 4.68 2.71 1.38
CA LEU A 35 5.75 3.67 1.06
C LEU A 35 6.84 3.71 2.13
N VAL A 36 6.45 3.72 3.41
CA VAL A 36 7.40 3.66 4.54
C VAL A 36 8.19 2.36 4.48
N TYR A 37 7.54 1.23 4.18
CA TYR A 37 8.22 -0.04 4.04
C TYR A 37 9.23 -0.05 2.88
N LEU A 38 8.87 0.49 1.71
CA LEU A 38 9.72 0.56 0.53
C LEU A 38 10.96 1.44 0.73
N ASN A 39 10.90 2.41 1.65
CA ASN A 39 12.01 3.28 2.01
C ASN A 39 12.62 4.02 0.79
N ARG A 40 11.76 4.48 -0.11
CA ARG A 40 12.11 5.27 -1.29
C ARG A 40 10.92 6.11 -1.75
N GLN A 41 11.17 7.12 -2.59
CA GLN A 41 10.09 7.86 -3.23
C GLN A 41 9.48 7.04 -4.36
N VAL A 42 8.15 6.97 -4.38
CA VAL A 42 7.37 6.29 -5.41
C VAL A 42 6.45 7.31 -6.07
N PHE A 43 6.37 7.28 -7.39
CA PHE A 43 5.63 8.24 -8.21
C PHE A 43 4.56 7.53 -9.05
N ALA A 44 3.48 8.26 -9.37
CA ALA A 44 2.35 7.70 -10.11
C ALA A 44 2.72 7.38 -11.57
N ASP A 45 3.61 8.19 -12.15
CA ASP A 45 4.07 8.07 -13.52
C ASP A 45 5.47 8.69 -13.68
N ILE A 46 6.03 8.53 -14.89
CA ILE A 46 7.35 9.05 -15.26
C ILE A 46 7.38 10.58 -15.17
N ALA A 47 6.31 11.27 -15.57
CA ALA A 47 6.30 12.73 -15.58
C ALA A 47 6.37 13.33 -14.16
N ALA A 48 5.66 12.73 -13.19
CA ALA A 48 5.72 13.11 -11.78
C ALA A 48 7.10 12.84 -11.18
N MET A 49 7.74 11.72 -11.57
CA MET A 49 9.10 11.40 -11.14
C MET A 49 10.11 12.40 -11.71
N ASP A 50 10.06 12.68 -13.02
CA ASP A 50 10.95 13.62 -13.69
C ASP A 50 10.82 15.03 -13.09
N ALA A 51 9.60 15.48 -12.81
CA ALA A 51 9.36 16.75 -12.14
C ALA A 51 10.02 16.80 -10.74
N ALA A 52 9.94 15.72 -9.97
CA ALA A 52 10.59 15.62 -8.66
C ALA A 52 12.12 15.55 -8.76
N ILE A 53 12.66 14.92 -9.82
CA ILE A 53 14.10 14.91 -10.10
C ILE A 53 14.59 16.32 -10.38
N VAL A 54 13.92 17.05 -11.28
CA VAL A 54 14.24 18.45 -11.60
C VAL A 54 14.14 19.35 -10.36
N ALA A 55 13.15 19.11 -9.50
CA ALA A 55 12.99 19.83 -8.23
C ALA A 55 13.98 19.40 -7.13
N GLY A 56 14.77 18.34 -7.32
CA GLY A 56 15.69 17.81 -6.31
C GLY A 56 15.00 17.13 -5.12
N THR A 57 13.72 16.74 -5.26
CA THR A 57 12.91 16.13 -4.19
C THR A 57 12.68 14.63 -4.39
N ALA A 58 13.16 14.04 -5.49
CA ALA A 58 12.98 12.63 -5.82
C ALA A 58 13.75 11.65 -4.92
N GLY A 59 14.75 12.11 -4.18
CA GLY A 59 15.65 11.25 -3.41
C GLY A 59 16.62 10.46 -4.29
N GLU A 60 17.36 9.53 -3.68
CA GLU A 60 18.48 8.81 -4.34
C GLU A 60 18.01 7.71 -5.31
N PHE A 61 16.94 6.99 -4.94
CA PHE A 61 16.42 5.87 -5.72
C PHE A 61 14.91 6.06 -5.97
N PRO A 62 14.46 7.04 -6.78
CA PRO A 62 13.05 7.17 -7.11
C PRO A 62 12.54 5.99 -7.95
N MET A 63 11.25 5.68 -7.91
CA MET A 63 10.62 4.76 -8.86
C MET A 63 9.21 5.19 -9.24
N VAL A 64 8.75 4.68 -10.38
CA VAL A 64 7.33 4.69 -10.74
C VAL A 64 6.65 3.48 -10.11
N ILE A 65 5.39 3.63 -9.69
CA ILE A 65 4.62 2.55 -9.08
C ILE A 65 4.34 1.41 -10.05
N GLU A 66 4.50 0.18 -9.57
CA GLU A 66 4.15 -1.07 -10.27
C GLU A 66 2.88 -1.72 -9.70
N ASP A 67 2.27 -2.64 -10.43
CA ASP A 67 0.98 -3.23 -10.05
C ASP A 67 1.07 -4.18 -8.85
N ASP A 68 2.22 -4.80 -8.62
CA ASP A 68 2.46 -5.63 -7.44
C ASP A 68 2.57 -4.77 -6.15
N ILE A 69 3.11 -3.55 -6.23
CA ILE A 69 3.08 -2.56 -5.16
C ILE A 69 1.63 -2.16 -4.85
N LYS A 70 0.82 -1.88 -5.89
CA LYS A 70 -0.61 -1.59 -5.72
C LYS A 70 -1.35 -2.76 -5.06
N LEU A 71 -1.06 -4.00 -5.45
CA LEU A 71 -1.63 -5.18 -4.81
C LEU A 71 -1.15 -5.34 -3.36
N GLY A 72 0.12 -5.04 -3.08
CA GLY A 72 0.67 -5.00 -1.73
C GLY A 72 -0.05 -4.01 -0.82
N MET A 73 -0.34 -2.81 -1.35
CA MET A 73 -1.16 -1.80 -0.68
C MET A 73 -2.60 -2.28 -0.43
N LEU A 74 -3.25 -2.89 -1.43
CA LEU A 74 -4.60 -3.47 -1.28
C LEU A 74 -4.66 -4.60 -0.25
N LYS A 75 -3.61 -5.41 -0.14
CA LYS A 75 -3.50 -6.45 0.90
C LYS A 75 -3.37 -5.85 2.30
N ILE A 76 -2.59 -4.77 2.46
CA ILE A 76 -2.50 -4.04 3.74
C ILE A 76 -3.86 -3.42 4.08
N PHE A 77 -4.51 -2.78 3.10
CA PHE A 77 -5.85 -2.23 3.25
C PHE A 77 -6.84 -3.31 3.70
N GLY A 78 -6.85 -4.47 3.05
CA GLY A 78 -7.78 -5.54 3.38
C GLY A 78 -7.59 -6.06 4.80
N ASP A 79 -6.33 -6.26 5.21
CA ASP A 79 -5.97 -6.68 6.57
C ASP A 79 -6.44 -5.67 7.62
N MET A 80 -6.21 -4.36 7.41
CA MET A 80 -6.66 -3.30 8.32
C MET A 80 -8.19 -3.12 8.34
N TYR A 81 -8.86 -3.35 7.21
CA TYR A 81 -10.31 -3.22 7.09
C TYR A 81 -11.05 -4.33 7.84
N GLU A 82 -10.55 -5.57 7.73
CA GLU A 82 -11.11 -6.75 8.39
C GLU A 82 -10.76 -6.80 9.88
N ASN A 83 -9.54 -6.40 10.26
CA ASN A 83 -9.06 -6.43 11.64
C ASN A 83 -9.13 -5.03 12.26
N ARG A 84 -10.30 -4.69 12.84
CA ARG A 84 -10.55 -3.38 13.46
C ARG A 84 -10.18 -3.30 14.95
N GLU A 85 -9.70 -4.40 15.51
CA GLU A 85 -9.29 -4.52 16.92
C GLU A 85 -7.78 -4.67 17.00
N ASP A 86 -7.16 -4.04 18.01
CA ASP A 86 -5.71 -4.08 18.21
C ASP A 86 -5.21 -5.44 18.75
N SER A 87 -6.10 -6.24 19.35
CA SER A 87 -5.75 -7.55 19.89
C SER A 87 -6.81 -8.60 19.58
N VAL A 88 -6.35 -9.75 19.07
CA VAL A 88 -7.17 -10.95 18.92
C VAL A 88 -6.68 -11.97 19.95
N LEU A 89 -7.45 -12.19 21.01
CA LEU A 89 -7.15 -13.26 21.97
C LEU A 89 -7.41 -14.61 21.28
N ALA A 90 -6.36 -15.44 21.18
CA ALA A 90 -6.42 -16.86 20.81
C ALA A 90 -6.69 -17.23 19.32
N VAL A 91 -6.24 -16.44 18.34
CA VAL A 91 -6.26 -16.88 16.92
C VAL A 91 -4.84 -17.13 16.39
N SER A 92 -4.57 -18.35 15.92
CA SER A 92 -3.39 -18.63 15.08
C SER A 92 -3.68 -18.16 13.65
N VAL A 93 -3.18 -16.99 13.27
CA VAL A 93 -3.24 -16.54 11.87
C VAL A 93 -2.21 -17.35 11.08
N ALA A 94 -2.67 -18.28 10.25
CA ALA A 94 -1.80 -18.99 9.31
C ALA A 94 -1.22 -17.95 8.34
N ARG A 95 0.10 -17.80 8.32
CA ARG A 95 0.76 -16.88 7.39
C ARG A 95 0.53 -17.38 5.95
N LEU A 96 -0.12 -16.55 5.13
CA LEU A 96 -0.28 -16.83 3.72
C LEU A 96 1.09 -16.78 3.02
N PRO A 97 1.39 -17.70 2.07
CA PRO A 97 2.65 -17.72 1.31
C PRO A 97 2.88 -16.52 0.38
N LEU A 98 1.89 -15.63 0.21
CA LEU A 98 1.99 -14.42 -0.61
C LEU A 98 1.37 -13.22 0.13
N SER A 99 2.08 -12.79 1.16
CA SER A 99 1.79 -11.63 2.00
C SER A 99 2.04 -10.30 1.28
N SER A 100 1.48 -9.21 1.80
CA SER A 100 1.76 -7.84 1.31
C SER A 100 3.27 -7.55 1.29
N LYS A 101 4.00 -8.02 2.30
CA LYS A 101 5.46 -7.85 2.38
C LYS A 101 6.21 -8.61 1.30
N GLU A 102 5.74 -9.78 0.87
CA GLU A 102 6.41 -10.53 -0.21
C GLU A 102 6.32 -9.83 -1.56
N LEU A 103 5.22 -9.10 -1.82
CA LEU A 103 5.08 -8.25 -3.01
C LEU A 103 5.93 -6.99 -2.91
N LEU A 104 6.03 -6.38 -1.72
CA LEU A 104 6.77 -5.12 -1.54
C LEU A 104 8.29 -5.32 -1.39
N ARG A 105 8.74 -6.47 -0.89
CA ARG A 105 10.16 -6.71 -0.55
C ARG A 105 11.12 -6.52 -1.72
N PRO A 106 10.82 -6.97 -2.96
CA PRO A 106 11.71 -6.76 -4.12
C PRO A 106 11.98 -5.29 -4.45
N HIS A 107 11.07 -4.39 -4.10
CA HIS A 107 11.12 -2.96 -4.45
C HIS A 107 11.78 -2.08 -3.39
N ARG A 108 12.04 -2.64 -2.21
CA ARG A 108 12.52 -1.92 -1.02
C ARG A 108 14.01 -1.57 -1.10
N ILE A 109 14.36 -0.35 -0.70
CA ILE A 109 15.76 0.09 -0.53
C ILE A 109 16.17 -0.02 0.94
N GLY A 110 17.16 -0.87 1.23
CA GLY A 110 17.66 -1.14 2.60
C GLY A 110 17.66 -2.62 2.91
N ASN A 111 18.86 -3.16 3.16
CA ASN A 111 19.24 -4.58 3.27
C ASN A 111 18.08 -5.58 3.30
N GLY A 112 17.92 -6.28 2.17
CA GLY A 112 17.35 -7.60 2.17
C GLY A 112 18.17 -8.48 3.11
N VAL A 113 17.51 -8.99 4.15
CA VAL A 113 17.87 -10.27 4.76
C VAL A 113 16.89 -11.32 4.24
#